data_AF-A0A9E1KW79-F1
#
_entry.id   AF-A0A9E1KW79-F1
#
_cell.length_a   1.000
_cell.length_b   1.000
_cell.length_c   1.000
_cell.angle_alpha   90.00
_cell.angle_beta   90.00
_cell.angle_gamma   90.00
#
_symmetry.space_group_name_H-M   'P 1'
#
loop_
_entity.id
_entity.type
_entity.pdbx_description
1 polymer ?
#
loop_
_entity_poly.entity_id
_entity_poly.type
_entity_poly.pdbx_seq_one_letter_code
_entity_poly.pdbx_strand_id
1 'polypeptide(L)'
;MSFFSRDSVIKDMNEAADRMGLDIEDLQEMIVDVLEDCLNKAQLILNAIETNDVAQIKSIAHDIKGSTANYGLMQPSGLALEIEKKCETPAAAEPAGQLLEQFKELLTFKLDED
;
A
#
# COMPACT_ATOMS: atom_id res chain seq x y z
N MET A 1 7.25 -16.73 0.82
CA MET A 1 6.17 -16.82 1.83
C MET A 1 5.22 -15.70 1.46
N SER A 2 3.94 -16.00 1.24
CA SER A 2 2.97 -14.99 0.81
C SER A 2 2.66 -14.04 1.97
N PHE A 3 2.57 -12.73 1.73
CA PHE A 3 2.27 -11.75 2.78
C PHE A 3 0.78 -11.77 3.17
N PHE A 4 -0.07 -12.22 2.25
CA PHE A 4 -1.53 -12.16 2.37
C PHE A 4 -2.19 -13.45 1.91
N SER A 5 -3.44 -13.67 2.32
CA SER A 5 -4.35 -14.52 1.55
C SER A 5 -5.46 -13.65 0.95
N ARG A 6 -6.00 -14.05 -0.21
CA ARG A 6 -7.14 -13.35 -0.84
C ARG A 6 -8.29 -13.20 0.15
N ASP A 7 -8.65 -14.26 0.87
CA ASP A 7 -9.73 -14.24 1.86
C ASP A 7 -9.49 -13.25 3.01
N SER A 8 -8.24 -13.11 3.49
CA SER A 8 -7.95 -12.14 4.55
C SER A 8 -8.06 -10.71 4.04
N VAL A 9 -7.59 -10.46 2.82
CA VAL A 9 -7.66 -9.14 2.19
C VAL A 9 -9.11 -8.73 1.94
N ILE A 10 -9.93 -9.62 1.38
CA ILE A 10 -11.36 -9.36 1.15
C ILE A 10 -12.07 -9.07 2.48
N LYS A 11 -11.76 -9.82 3.54
CA LYS A 11 -12.33 -9.56 4.86
C LYS A 11 -11.98 -8.15 5.37
N ASP A 12 -10.69 -7.78 5.31
CA ASP A 12 -10.23 -6.46 5.78
C ASP A 12 -10.81 -5.33 4.91
N MET A 13 -10.96 -5.55 3.60
CA MET A 13 -11.64 -4.63 2.68
C MET A 13 -13.12 -4.47 3.03
N ASN A 14 -13.82 -5.54 3.41
CA ASN A 14 -15.22 -5.47 3.80
C ASN A 14 -15.41 -4.61 5.06
N GLU A 15 -14.52 -4.77 6.06
CA GLU A 15 -14.51 -3.89 7.24
C GLU A 15 -14.17 -2.43 6.88
N ALA A 16 -13.40 -2.20 5.80
CA ALA A 16 -13.14 -0.86 5.29
C ALA A 16 -14.34 -0.25 4.57
N ALA A 17 -15.03 -1.03 3.72
CA ALA A 17 -16.26 -0.63 3.04
C ALA A 17 -17.34 -0.23 4.05
N ASP A 18 -17.55 -1.04 5.10
CA ASP A 18 -18.47 -0.75 6.22
C ASP A 18 -18.15 0.60 6.88
N ARG A 19 -16.86 0.91 7.09
CA ARG A 19 -16.43 2.19 7.68
C ARG A 19 -16.66 3.38 6.74
N MET A 20 -16.60 3.16 5.44
CA MET A 20 -16.81 4.19 4.41
C MET A 20 -18.30 4.34 4.06
N GLY A 21 -19.16 3.41 4.50
CA GLY A 21 -20.56 3.37 4.10
C GLY A 21 -20.74 3.00 2.63
N LEU A 22 -19.85 2.18 2.10
CA LEU A 22 -19.83 1.67 0.72
C LEU A 22 -20.14 0.17 0.73
N ASP A 23 -20.59 -0.35 -0.40
CA ASP A 23 -20.63 -1.80 -0.62
C ASP A 23 -19.22 -2.31 -0.97
N ILE A 24 -18.93 -3.57 -0.63
CA ILE A 24 -17.62 -4.17 -0.89
C ILE A 24 -17.30 -4.23 -2.39
N GLU A 25 -18.32 -4.42 -3.22
CA GLU A 25 -18.22 -4.44 -4.68
C GLU A 25 -17.68 -3.11 -5.22
N ASP A 26 -18.20 -1.97 -4.74
CA ASP A 26 -17.70 -0.63 -5.10
C ASP A 26 -16.21 -0.47 -4.75
N LEU A 27 -15.81 -0.97 -3.56
CA LEU A 27 -14.44 -0.88 -3.09
C LEU A 27 -13.50 -1.80 -3.89
N GLN A 28 -13.98 -2.98 -4.31
CA GLN A 28 -13.27 -3.93 -5.16
C GLN A 28 -13.09 -3.42 -6.60
N GLU A 29 -14.01 -2.62 -7.13
CA GLU A 29 -13.82 -1.98 -8.44
C GLU A 29 -12.68 -0.94 -8.42
N MET A 30 -12.52 -0.21 -7.32
CA MET A 30 -11.52 0.85 -7.19
C MET A 30 -10.14 0.35 -6.75
N ILE A 31 -10.05 -0.82 -6.10
CA ILE A 31 -8.81 -1.28 -5.46
C ILE A 31 -7.68 -1.48 -6.46
N VAL A 32 -7.97 -1.93 -7.68
CA VAL A 32 -6.94 -2.22 -8.69
C VAL A 32 -6.20 -0.93 -9.07
N ASP A 33 -6.93 0.13 -9.38
CA ASP A 33 -6.34 1.44 -9.69
C ASP A 33 -5.51 1.99 -8.51
N VAL A 34 -6.00 1.79 -7.27
CA VAL A 34 -5.29 2.21 -6.07
C VAL A 34 -4.01 1.40 -5.85
N LEU A 35 -4.04 0.09 -6.10
CA LEU A 35 -2.87 -0.77 -5.99
C LEU A 35 -1.83 -0.44 -7.07
N GLU A 36 -2.25 -0.16 -8.31
CA GLU A 36 -1.36 0.27 -9.38
C GLU A 36 -0.70 1.62 -9.07
N ASP A 37 -1.48 2.59 -8.59
CA ASP A 37 -0.96 3.89 -8.14
C ASP A 37 0.01 3.72 -6.96
N CYS A 38 -0.34 2.92 -5.96
CA CYS A 38 0.52 2.63 -4.81
C CYS A 38 1.81 1.89 -5.23
N LEU A 39 1.75 0.99 -6.20
CA LEU A 39 2.92 0.31 -6.78
C LEU A 39 3.87 1.31 -7.43
N ASN A 40 3.33 2.22 -8.26
CA ASN A 40 4.12 3.28 -8.90
C ASN A 40 4.75 4.20 -7.84
N LYS A 41 3.99 4.58 -6.82
CA LYS A 41 4.47 5.39 -5.69
C LYS A 41 5.57 4.68 -4.88
N ALA A 42 5.45 3.37 -4.63
CA ALA A 42 6.50 2.59 -3.96
C ALA A 42 7.80 2.57 -4.79
N GLN A 43 7.71 2.49 -6.12
CA GLN A 43 8.88 2.60 -6.99
C GLN A 43 9.51 4.00 -6.93
N LEU A 44 8.70 5.05 -6.85
CA LEU A 44 9.17 6.43 -6.67
C LEU A 44 9.86 6.63 -5.31
N ILE A 45 9.38 5.99 -4.24
CA ILE A 45 10.06 6.01 -2.93
C ILE A 45 11.48 5.45 -3.06
N LEU A 46 11.66 4.31 -3.75
CA LEU A 46 12.99 3.73 -3.94
C LEU A 46 13.94 4.69 -4.68
N ASN A 47 13.45 5.35 -5.74
CA ASN A 47 14.24 6.35 -6.47
C ASN A 47 14.56 7.58 -5.60
N ALA A 48 13.61 8.02 -4.77
CA ALA A 48 13.79 9.14 -3.85
C ALA A 48 14.82 8.80 -2.76
N ILE A 49 14.89 7.54 -2.31
CA ILE A 49 15.92 7.04 -1.39
C ILE A 49 17.32 7.12 -2.03
N GLU A 50 17.46 6.70 -3.30
CA GLU A 50 18.74 6.78 -4.03
C GLU A 50 19.26 8.22 -4.19
N THR A 51 18.34 9.17 -4.34
CA THR A 51 18.64 10.60 -4.50
C THR A 51 18.64 11.38 -3.18
N ASN A 52 18.36 10.70 -2.06
CA ASN A 52 18.24 11.28 -0.72
C ASN A 52 17.21 12.42 -0.63
N ASP A 53 16.13 12.35 -1.42
CA ASP A 53 15.02 13.31 -1.40
C ASP A 53 14.03 12.96 -0.26
N VAL A 54 14.41 13.32 0.96
CA VAL A 54 13.64 13.08 2.18
C VAL A 54 12.21 13.63 2.10
N ALA A 55 12.04 14.80 1.48
CA ALA A 55 10.73 15.45 1.37
C ALA A 55 9.80 14.62 0.48
N GLN A 56 10.31 14.13 -0.65
CA GLN A 56 9.56 13.25 -1.55
C GLN A 56 9.25 11.91 -0.89
N ILE A 57 10.22 11.26 -0.23
CA ILE A 57 9.99 9.99 0.49
C ILE A 57 8.84 10.15 1.49
N LYS A 58 8.90 11.18 2.33
CA LYS A 58 7.91 11.44 3.37
C LYS A 58 6.52 11.71 2.79
N SER A 59 6.44 12.53 1.74
CA SER A 59 5.18 12.85 1.08
C SER A 59 4.52 11.63 0.47
N ILE A 60 5.28 10.82 -0.28
CA ILE A 60 4.74 9.63 -0.95
C ILE A 60 4.37 8.55 0.08
N ALA A 61 5.21 8.33 1.09
CA ALA A 61 4.92 7.37 2.16
C ALA A 61 3.64 7.74 2.94
N HIS A 62 3.43 9.03 3.22
CA HIS A 62 2.21 9.51 3.87
C HIS A 62 0.95 9.23 3.03
N ASP A 63 1.05 9.42 1.72
CA ASP A 63 -0.05 9.20 0.77
C ASP A 63 -0.38 7.70 0.63
N ILE A 64 0.63 6.84 0.46
CA ILE A 64 0.43 5.37 0.44
C ILE A 64 -0.21 4.92 1.75
N LYS A 65 0.26 5.41 2.89
CA LYS A 65 -0.28 5.05 4.22
C LYS A 65 -1.78 5.34 4.31
N GLY A 66 -2.21 6.52 3.86
CA GLY A 66 -3.62 6.92 3.87
C GLY A 66 -4.45 6.09 2.89
N SER A 67 -3.96 5.97 1.65
CA SER A 67 -4.62 5.23 0.58
C SER A 67 -4.84 3.77 0.99
N THR A 68 -3.81 3.07 1.44
CA THR A 68 -3.91 1.66 1.84
C THR A 68 -4.78 1.43 3.07
N ALA A 69 -4.74 2.32 4.07
CA ALA A 69 -5.59 2.21 5.27
C ALA A 69 -7.09 2.36 4.95
N ASN A 70 -7.44 3.20 3.97
CA ASN A 70 -8.82 3.38 3.53
C ASN A 70 -9.39 2.12 2.88
N TYR A 71 -8.54 1.25 2.33
CA TYR A 71 -8.94 -0.01 1.71
C TYR A 71 -8.68 -1.23 2.60
N GLY A 72 -8.43 -1.04 3.91
CA GLY A 72 -8.20 -2.15 4.85
C GLY A 72 -6.82 -2.81 4.75
N LEU A 73 -5.94 -2.31 3.89
CA LEU A 73 -4.58 -2.84 3.70
C LEU A 73 -3.62 -2.34 4.78
N MET A 74 -3.81 -2.84 6.00
CA MET A 74 -3.10 -2.35 7.20
C MET A 74 -1.60 -2.68 7.20
N GLN A 75 -1.19 -3.80 6.60
CA GLN A 75 0.23 -4.14 6.49
C GLN A 75 1.00 -3.14 5.58
N PRO A 76 0.58 -2.88 4.32
CA PRO A 76 1.17 -1.81 3.51
C PRO A 76 1.13 -0.45 4.20
N SER A 77 0.04 -0.11 4.89
CA SER A 77 -0.07 1.13 5.64
C SER A 77 0.98 1.25 6.75
N GLY A 78 1.24 0.14 7.47
CA GLY A 78 2.27 0.06 8.50
C GLY A 78 3.69 0.24 7.94
N LEU A 79 3.99 -0.40 6.81
CA LEU A 79 5.28 -0.22 6.13
C LEU A 79 5.47 1.21 5.63
N ALA A 80 4.42 1.82 5.07
CA ALA A 80 4.45 3.21 4.65
C ALA A 80 4.72 4.16 5.84
N LEU A 81 4.11 3.92 7.00
CA LEU A 81 4.42 4.66 8.24
C LEU A 81 5.88 4.46 8.69
N GLU A 82 6.41 3.26 8.56
CA GLU A 82 7.81 2.97 8.88
C GLU A 82 8.78 3.73 7.97
N ILE A 83 8.51 3.75 6.66
CA ILE A 83 9.25 4.55 5.67
C ILE A 83 9.17 6.03 6.02
N GLU A 84 7.97 6.55 6.32
CA GLU A 84 7.76 7.95 6.71
C GLU A 84 8.61 8.34 7.93
N LYS A 85 8.73 7.44 8.92
CA LYS A 85 9.54 7.65 10.13
C LYS A 85 11.04 7.51 9.92
N LYS A 86 11.47 6.68 8.97
CA LYS A 86 12.87 6.37 8.70
C LYS A 86 13.45 7.13 7.50
N CYS A 87 12.69 8.05 6.89
CA CYS A 87 13.01 8.72 5.62
C CYS A 87 14.36 9.45 5.59
N GLU A 88 14.91 9.82 6.74
CA GLU A 88 16.24 10.47 6.86
C GLU A 88 17.41 9.45 6.91
N THR A 89 17.12 8.15 6.79
CA THR A 89 18.10 7.08 6.96
C THR A 89 17.99 6.06 5.83
N PRO A 90 19.11 5.37 5.49
CA PRO A 90 19.07 4.24 4.56
C PRO A 90 18.15 3.09 5.01
N ALA A 91 17.75 3.07 6.28
CA ALA A 91 16.84 2.06 6.83
C ALA A 91 15.41 2.15 6.27
N ALA A 92 15.07 3.19 5.50
CA ALA A 92 13.81 3.26 4.75
C ALA A 92 13.79 2.34 3.50
N ALA A 93 14.96 1.90 3.01
CA ALA A 93 15.07 1.11 1.78
C ALA A 93 14.46 -0.29 1.91
N GLU A 94 14.70 -0.97 3.03
CA GLU A 94 14.16 -2.31 3.29
C GLU A 94 12.62 -2.32 3.32
N PRO A 95 11.94 -1.49 4.13
CA PRO A 95 10.48 -1.46 4.13
C PRO A 95 9.90 -0.95 2.80
N ALA A 96 10.60 -0.06 2.07
CA ALA A 96 10.18 0.35 0.73
C ALA A 96 10.22 -0.81 -0.29
N GLY A 97 11.25 -1.66 -0.21
CA GLY A 97 11.34 -2.88 -1.02
C GLY A 97 10.24 -3.88 -0.68
N GLN A 98 9.97 -4.10 0.61
CA GLN A 98 8.87 -4.96 1.06
C GLN A 98 7.50 -4.45 0.58
N LEU A 99 7.28 -3.14 0.67
CA LEU A 99 6.06 -2.48 0.23
C LEU A 99 5.82 -2.68 -1.27
N LEU A 100 6.86 -2.56 -2.10
CA LEU A 100 6.79 -2.80 -3.54
C LEU A 100 6.37 -4.25 -3.84
N GLU A 101 7.00 -5.23 -3.18
CA GLU A 101 6.67 -6.65 -3.38
C GLU A 101 5.25 -7.00 -2.90
N GLN A 102 4.78 -6.39 -1.82
CA GLN A 102 3.40 -6.55 -1.35
C GLN A 102 2.38 -6.06 -2.37
N PHE A 103 2.59 -4.90 -3.01
CA PHE A 103 1.67 -4.42 -4.04
C PHE A 103 1.66 -5.31 -5.28
N LYS A 104 2.83 -5.81 -5.72
CA LYS A 104 2.90 -6.78 -6.81
C LYS A 104 2.11 -8.04 -6.48
N GLU A 105 2.25 -8.56 -5.27
CA GLU A 105 1.49 -9.73 -4.82
C GLU A 105 -0.02 -9.46 -4.78
N LEU A 106 -0.45 -8.34 -4.20
CA LEU A 106 -1.87 -7.97 -4.11
C LEU A 106 -2.53 -7.86 -5.50
N LEU A 107 -1.82 -7.31 -6.50
CA LEU A 107 -2.30 -7.25 -7.88
C LEU A 107 -2.48 -8.64 -8.52
N THR A 108 -1.86 -9.70 -7.99
CA THR A 108 -2.08 -11.07 -8.49
C THR A 108 -3.38 -11.71 -7.98
N PHE A 109 -3.98 -11.16 -6.92
CA PHE A 109 -5.16 -11.77 -6.29
C PHE A 109 -6.48 -11.47 -6.98
N LYS A 110 -6.49 -10.64 -8.04
CA LYS A 110 -7.70 -10.30 -8.81
C LYS A 110 -8.86 -9.96 -7.87
N LEU A 111 -8.62 -8.96 -7.03
CA LEU A 111 -9.54 -8.56 -5.97
C LEU A 111 -10.83 -7.96 -6.49
N ASP A 112 -10.87 -7.62 -7.79
CA ASP A 112 -12.00 -7.13 -8.58
C ASP A 112 -12.85 -8.25 -9.20
N GLU A 113 -12.38 -9.51 -9.17
CA GLU A 113 -13.14 -10.66 -9.68
C GLU A 113 -13.77 -11.42 -8.50
N ASP A 114 -14.96 -11.99 -8.68
CA ASP A 114 -15.63 -12.91 -7.72
C ASP A 114 -15.05 -14.33 -7.74
#